data_AF-A0A370K0D6-F1
#
_entry.id   AF-A0A370K0D6-F1
#
_cell.length_a   1.000
_cell.length_b   1.000
_cell.length_c   1.000
_cell.angle_alpha   90.00
_cell.angle_beta   90.00
_cell.angle_gamma   90.00
#
_symmetry.space_group_name_H-M   'P 1'
#
loop_
_entity.id
_entity.type
_entity.pdbx_description
1 polymer ?
#
loop_
_entity_poly.entity_id
_entity_poly.type
_entity_poly.pdbx_seq_one_letter_code
_entity_poly.pdbx_strand_id
1 'polypeptide(L)'
;MRRIVALAALIVGLAFAQVPTYPENTVGLGYGVGRGLVLQAGAALPFSPLGIDTGLELELIVPTTFNNFEAWALFKANLLPALTLADLSLSAGLGLDLSYNTQNSVFGLHLGPLASLEIPGGAVSGYLGLGFKGGFSLAYGLGGRLYLEPIALEVGLSDRYPLKVALLYLW
;
A
#
# COMPACT_ATOMS: atom_id res chain seq x y z
N MET A 1 28.53 29.24 6.61
CA MET A 1 27.47 28.90 7.57
C MET A 1 26.06 29.19 7.05
N ARG A 2 25.73 30.43 6.62
CA ARG A 2 24.36 30.78 6.16
C ARG A 2 23.83 29.94 4.98
N ARG A 3 24.70 29.52 4.06
CA ARG A 3 24.31 28.69 2.89
C ARG A 3 23.93 27.25 3.26
N ILE A 4 24.57 26.66 4.28
CA ILE A 4 24.26 25.29 4.73
C ILE A 4 22.91 25.28 5.43
N VAL A 5 22.60 26.30 6.23
CA VAL A 5 21.30 26.46 6.89
C VAL A 5 20.20 26.68 5.86
N ALA A 6 20.44 27.47 4.81
CA ALA A 6 19.49 27.65 3.71
C ALA A 6 19.27 26.36 2.91
N LEU A 7 20.32 25.58 2.64
CA LEU A 7 20.21 24.27 2.01
C LEU A 7 19.45 23.27 2.89
N ALA A 8 19.72 23.25 4.20
CA ALA A 8 18.99 22.41 5.15
C ALA A 8 17.51 22.81 5.24
N ALA A 9 17.23 24.11 5.32
CA ALA A 9 15.86 24.64 5.32
C ALA A 9 15.13 24.37 4.00
N LEU A 10 15.83 24.42 2.87
CA LEU A 10 15.29 24.05 1.55
C LEU A 10 15.00 22.56 1.46
N ILE A 11 15.92 21.70 1.91
CA ILE A 11 15.73 20.23 1.93
C ILE A 11 14.57 19.87 2.86
N VAL A 12 14.49 20.50 4.03
CA VAL A 12 13.37 20.32 4.98
C VAL A 12 12.07 20.85 4.40
N GLY A 13 12.09 22.02 3.77
CA GLY A 13 10.92 22.60 3.10
C GLY A 13 10.41 21.75 1.93
N LEU A 14 11.32 21.17 1.13
CA LEU A 14 10.98 20.23 0.06
C LEU A 14 10.48 18.89 0.61
N ALA A 15 10.95 18.44 1.77
CA ALA A 15 10.43 17.26 2.45
C ALA A 15 8.99 17.50 2.99
N PHE A 16 8.67 18.71 3.45
CA PHE A 16 7.32 19.07 3.90
C PHE A 16 6.35 19.48 2.78
N ALA A 17 6.85 19.77 1.57
CA ALA A 17 6.05 20.18 0.42
C ALA A 17 5.54 18.99 -0.42
N GLN A 18 5.75 17.76 0.02
CA GLN A 18 5.30 16.57 -0.72
C GLN A 18 3.79 16.43 -0.58
N VAL A 19 3.10 16.37 -1.72
CA VAL A 19 1.73 15.88 -1.78
C VAL A 19 1.80 14.39 -1.43
N PRO A 20 0.97 13.88 -0.50
CA PRO A 20 1.02 12.48 -0.11
C PRO A 20 0.95 11.59 -1.34
N THR A 21 1.94 10.72 -1.49
CA THR A 21 1.99 9.81 -2.66
C THR A 21 1.15 8.54 -2.45
N TYR A 22 0.70 8.31 -1.21
CA TYR A 22 -0.16 7.19 -0.81
C TYR A 22 -1.63 7.59 -0.82
N PRO A 23 -2.54 6.62 -0.98
CA PRO A 23 -3.97 6.92 -0.99
C PRO A 23 -4.37 7.64 0.31
N GLU A 24 -5.23 8.65 0.18
CA GLU A 24 -6.04 9.11 1.31
C GLU A 24 -6.84 7.93 1.87
N ASN A 25 -7.32 8.05 3.10
CA ASN A 25 -7.98 6.94 3.81
C ASN A 25 -8.99 6.20 2.92
N THR A 26 -8.86 4.88 2.88
CA THR A 26 -9.65 3.99 2.01
C THR A 26 -10.42 2.99 2.85
N VAL A 27 -11.61 2.62 2.37
CA VAL A 27 -12.34 1.45 2.86
C VAL A 27 -12.97 0.74 1.67
N GLY A 28 -12.99 -0.58 1.72
CA GLY A 28 -13.44 -1.37 0.60
C GLY A 28 -13.83 -2.78 0.93
N LEU A 29 -14.33 -3.44 -0.12
CA LEU A 29 -14.73 -4.83 -0.13
C LEU A 29 -14.06 -5.53 -1.31
N GLY A 30 -13.55 -6.72 -1.06
CA GLY A 30 -12.96 -7.58 -2.08
C GLY A 30 -13.61 -8.96 -2.08
N TYR A 31 -13.30 -9.74 -3.12
CA TYR A 31 -13.74 -11.13 -3.20
C TYR A 31 -12.58 -12.04 -3.61
N GLY A 32 -12.27 -13.01 -2.76
CA GLY A 32 -11.34 -14.09 -3.00
C GLY A 32 -12.03 -15.33 -3.55
N VAL A 33 -11.66 -15.82 -4.74
CA VAL A 33 -12.10 -17.14 -5.20
C VAL A 33 -11.57 -18.21 -4.22
N GLY A 34 -12.48 -18.96 -3.60
CA GLY A 34 -12.16 -19.93 -2.56
C GLY A 34 -11.86 -19.35 -1.17
N ARG A 35 -11.91 -18.02 -1.00
CA ARG A 35 -11.68 -17.34 0.29
C ARG A 35 -12.80 -16.42 0.76
N GLY A 36 -13.75 -16.06 -0.12
CA GLY A 36 -14.96 -15.31 0.25
C GLY A 36 -14.77 -13.80 0.25
N LEU A 37 -15.59 -13.11 1.04
CA LEU A 37 -15.56 -11.64 1.13
C LEU A 37 -14.36 -11.17 1.95
N VAL A 38 -13.74 -10.08 1.51
CA VAL A 38 -12.60 -9.44 2.18
C VAL A 38 -12.98 -8.00 2.49
N LEU A 39 -12.71 -7.55 3.71
CA LEU A 39 -12.77 -6.15 4.11
C LEU A 39 -11.37 -5.57 4.00
N GLN A 40 -11.24 -4.42 3.36
CA GLN A 40 -9.96 -3.71 3.27
C GLN A 40 -10.09 -2.28 3.79
N ALA A 41 -9.03 -1.80 4.42
CA ALA A 41 -8.90 -0.42 4.86
C ALA A 41 -7.45 0.05 4.67
N GLY A 42 -7.27 1.24 4.13
CA GLY A 42 -5.97 1.88 3.94
C GLY A 42 -5.92 3.21 4.66
N ALA A 43 -4.78 3.56 5.24
CA ALA A 43 -4.57 4.85 5.86
C ALA A 43 -3.13 5.32 5.68
N ALA A 44 -2.97 6.62 5.41
CA ALA A 44 -1.69 7.29 5.55
C ALA A 44 -1.33 7.38 7.04
N LEU A 45 -0.12 6.98 7.40
CA LEU A 45 0.31 7.05 8.79
C LEU A 45 0.84 8.47 9.06
N PRO A 46 0.49 9.11 10.19
CA PRO A 46 0.92 10.47 10.53
C PRO A 46 2.41 10.57 10.88
N PHE A 47 3.14 9.47 10.77
CA PHE A 47 4.56 9.37 11.10
C PHE A 47 5.38 9.38 9.80
N SER A 48 6.01 10.52 9.52
CA SER A 48 6.95 10.68 8.39
C SER A 48 8.39 10.82 8.92
N PRO A 49 9.04 9.72 9.33
CA PRO A 49 10.42 9.79 9.78
C PRO A 49 11.29 10.19 8.59
N LEU A 50 12.10 11.24 8.76
CA LEU A 50 13.05 11.69 7.73
C LEU A 50 12.39 12.15 6.41
N GLY A 51 11.10 12.53 6.43
CA GLY A 51 10.37 12.95 5.22
C GLY A 51 9.98 11.80 4.31
N ILE A 52 9.93 10.57 4.84
CA ILE A 52 9.44 9.38 4.14
C ILE A 52 7.92 9.32 4.32
N ASP A 53 7.16 9.27 3.23
CA ASP A 53 5.72 8.98 3.32
C ASP A 53 5.54 7.54 3.79
N THR A 54 4.66 7.32 4.78
CA THR A 54 4.34 5.98 5.27
C THR A 54 2.85 5.72 5.22
N GLY A 55 2.48 4.46 4.99
CA GLY A 55 1.10 4.02 4.89
C GLY A 55 0.90 2.64 5.49
N LEU A 56 -0.35 2.35 5.83
CA LEU A 56 -0.79 1.05 6.32
C LEU A 56 -2.02 0.63 5.54
N GLU A 57 -1.97 -0.58 4.99
CA GLU A 57 -3.15 -1.27 4.47
C GLU A 57 -3.43 -2.50 5.33
N LEU A 58 -4.70 -2.65 5.70
CA LEU A 58 -5.22 -3.75 6.47
C LEU A 58 -6.27 -4.49 5.65
N GLU A 59 -6.17 -5.81 5.61
CA GLU A 59 -7.19 -6.66 4.98
C GLU A 59 -7.60 -7.78 5.92
N LEU A 60 -8.90 -7.99 6.04
CA LEU A 60 -9.51 -9.00 6.88
C LEU A 60 -10.45 -9.84 6.02
N ILE A 61 -10.24 -11.15 6.00
CA ILE A 61 -11.21 -12.06 5.38
C ILE A 61 -12.41 -12.17 6.31
N VAL A 62 -13.61 -11.92 5.78
CA VAL A 62 -14.88 -12.16 6.49
C VAL A 62 -15.06 -13.68 6.58
N PRO A 63 -14.94 -14.29 7.77
CA PRO A 63 -15.01 -15.73 7.88
C PRO A 63 -16.42 -16.21 7.52
N THR A 64 -16.55 -17.11 6.56
CA THR A 64 -17.81 -17.86 6.34
C THR A 64 -18.02 -18.93 7.40
N THR A 65 -17.00 -19.22 8.22
CA THR A 65 -17.03 -20.16 9.34
C THR A 65 -16.10 -19.64 10.45
N PHE A 66 -16.51 -19.73 11.72
CA PHE A 66 -15.78 -19.18 12.88
C PHE A 66 -14.31 -19.64 13.03
N ASN A 67 -13.91 -20.73 12.37
CA ASN A 67 -12.56 -21.31 12.51
C ASN A 67 -11.55 -20.85 11.45
N ASN A 68 -11.94 -19.99 10.50
CA ASN A 68 -11.07 -19.59 9.39
C ASN A 68 -10.99 -18.07 9.22
N PHE A 69 -10.34 -17.42 10.17
CA PHE A 69 -9.99 -16.01 10.10
C PHE A 69 -8.59 -15.85 9.51
N GLU A 70 -8.47 -14.93 8.57
CA GLU A 70 -7.18 -14.54 8.00
C GLU A 70 -7.08 -13.02 7.95
N ALA A 71 -5.99 -12.51 8.50
CA ALA A 71 -5.70 -11.09 8.58
C ALA A 71 -4.37 -10.77 7.89
N TRP A 72 -4.32 -9.60 7.31
CA TRP A 72 -3.21 -9.09 6.53
C TRP A 72 -2.95 -7.63 6.87
N ALA A 73 -1.67 -7.27 6.93
CA ALA A 73 -1.23 -5.91 7.13
C ALA A 73 -0.03 -5.63 6.22
N LEU A 74 -0.14 -4.64 5.33
CA LEU A 74 0.94 -4.17 4.50
C LEU A 74 1.37 -2.78 4.97
N PHE A 75 2.54 -2.71 5.59
CA PHE A 75 3.20 -1.45 5.92
C PHE A 75 3.99 -0.97 4.72
N LYS A 76 3.83 0.29 4.35
CA LYS A 76 4.47 0.91 3.20
C LYS A 76 5.36 2.05 3.65
N ALA A 77 6.57 2.10 3.12
CA ALA A 77 7.50 3.21 3.29
C ALA A 77 7.98 3.68 1.92
N ASN A 78 7.61 4.89 1.52
CA ASN A 78 7.97 5.47 0.23
C ASN A 78 9.32 6.18 0.32
N LEU A 79 10.37 5.50 -0.14
CA LEU A 79 11.73 6.00 0.01
C LEU A 79 12.08 7.03 -1.07
N LEU A 80 11.43 6.92 -2.23
CA LEU A 80 11.67 7.72 -3.41
C LEU A 80 10.32 8.20 -3.97
N PRO A 81 9.70 9.23 -3.35
CA PRO A 81 8.34 9.67 -3.69
C PRO A 81 8.24 10.47 -5.00
N ALA A 82 9.36 11.03 -5.48
CA ALA A 82 9.39 11.98 -6.59
C ALA A 82 10.30 11.52 -7.75
N LEU A 83 10.13 10.28 -8.20
CA LEU A 83 10.76 9.80 -9.43
C LEU A 83 9.91 10.20 -10.65
N THR A 84 10.53 10.21 -11.82
CA THR A 84 9.83 10.46 -13.09
C THR A 84 10.16 9.36 -14.09
N LEU A 85 9.13 8.79 -14.72
CA LEU A 85 9.28 7.79 -15.78
C LEU A 85 8.43 8.20 -16.98
N ALA A 86 9.06 8.52 -18.11
CA ALA A 86 8.36 8.98 -19.32
C ALA A 86 7.35 10.12 -19.03
N ASP A 87 7.81 11.16 -18.32
CA ASP A 87 7.04 12.33 -17.88
C ASP A 87 5.90 12.04 -16.86
N LEU A 88 5.76 10.79 -16.43
CA LEU A 88 4.83 10.38 -15.38
C LEU A 88 5.51 10.39 -14.01
N SER A 89 4.75 10.74 -12.97
CA SER A 89 5.23 10.68 -11.59
C SER A 89 5.30 9.22 -11.13
N LEU A 90 6.42 8.83 -10.56
CA LEU A 90 6.67 7.50 -10.03
C LEU A 90 7.12 7.63 -8.58
N SER A 91 6.66 6.69 -7.76
CA SER A 91 7.18 6.48 -6.43
C SER A 91 7.68 5.06 -6.24
N ALA A 92 8.71 4.90 -5.42
CA ALA A 92 9.29 3.61 -5.10
C ALA A 92 9.70 3.53 -3.63
N GLY A 93 9.52 2.36 -3.05
CA GLY A 93 9.74 2.17 -1.62
C GLY A 93 9.83 0.71 -1.21
N LEU A 94 9.58 0.46 0.06
CA LEU A 94 9.57 -0.87 0.66
C LEU A 94 8.21 -1.18 1.29
N GLY A 95 7.77 -2.42 1.11
CA GLY A 95 6.57 -2.97 1.71
C GLY A 95 6.92 -4.09 2.66
N LEU A 96 6.33 -4.09 3.86
CA LEU A 96 6.35 -5.20 4.80
C LEU A 96 4.94 -5.79 4.90
N ASP A 97 4.75 -6.96 4.31
CA ASP A 97 3.50 -7.75 4.37
C ASP A 97 3.57 -8.70 5.56
N LEU A 98 2.63 -8.55 6.50
CA LEU A 98 2.42 -9.42 7.63
C LEU A 98 1.07 -10.12 7.50
N SER A 99 1.02 -11.39 7.84
CA SER A 99 -0.21 -12.17 7.74
C SER A 99 -0.35 -13.24 8.78
N TYR A 100 -1.59 -13.56 9.08
CA TYR A 100 -1.91 -14.60 10.02
C TYR A 100 -3.18 -15.34 9.60
N ASN A 101 -3.07 -16.67 9.51
CA ASN A 101 -4.19 -17.56 9.23
C ASN A 101 -4.46 -18.44 10.46
N THR A 102 -5.67 -18.37 11.02
CA THR A 102 -6.05 -19.11 12.23
C THR A 102 -6.27 -20.60 12.00
N GLN A 103 -6.64 -21.02 10.78
CA GLN A 103 -6.95 -22.43 10.49
C GLN A 103 -5.72 -23.32 10.68
N ASN A 104 -4.54 -22.83 10.28
CA ASN A 104 -3.28 -23.57 10.38
C ASN A 104 -2.28 -22.92 11.34
N SER A 105 -2.67 -21.84 12.04
CA SER A 105 -1.78 -21.03 12.88
C SER A 105 -0.49 -20.59 12.16
N VAL A 106 -0.61 -20.24 10.88
CA VAL A 106 0.54 -19.89 10.04
C VAL A 106 0.69 -18.38 10.00
N PHE A 107 1.84 -17.90 10.47
CA PHE A 107 2.29 -16.54 10.28
C PHE A 107 3.04 -16.40 8.95
N GLY A 108 2.78 -15.31 8.23
CA GLY A 108 3.51 -14.92 7.05
C GLY A 108 4.17 -13.55 7.23
N LEU A 109 5.41 -13.44 6.76
CA LEU A 109 6.17 -12.19 6.70
C LEU A 109 6.88 -12.12 5.36
N HIS A 110 6.64 -11.07 4.60
CA HIS A 110 7.32 -10.79 3.34
C HIS A 110 7.80 -9.34 3.33
N LEU A 111 9.00 -9.13 2.81
CA LEU A 111 9.58 -7.81 2.63
C LEU A 111 10.00 -7.66 1.17
N GLY A 112 9.74 -6.51 0.59
CA GLY A 112 10.28 -6.24 -0.74
C GLY A 112 9.88 -4.89 -1.32
N PRO A 113 10.28 -4.64 -2.57
CA PRO A 113 9.99 -3.38 -3.23
C PRO A 113 8.50 -3.19 -3.46
N LEU A 114 8.08 -1.93 -3.35
CA LEU A 114 6.82 -1.43 -3.88
C LEU A 114 7.09 -0.24 -4.81
N ALA A 115 6.22 -0.04 -5.78
CA ALA A 115 6.24 1.14 -6.63
C ALA A 115 4.81 1.56 -7.01
N SER A 116 4.60 2.86 -7.24
CA SER A 116 3.34 3.40 -7.77
C SER A 116 3.65 4.40 -8.88
N LEU A 117 3.09 4.16 -10.06
CA LEU A 117 3.19 5.03 -11.22
C LEU A 117 1.87 5.77 -11.40
N GLU A 118 1.91 7.10 -11.32
CA GLU A 118 0.77 7.95 -11.67
C GLU A 118 0.56 7.94 -13.18
N ILE A 119 -0.67 7.70 -13.62
CA ILE A 119 -1.08 7.75 -15.01
C ILE A 119 -2.15 8.84 -15.18
N PRO A 120 -2.42 9.35 -16.39
CA PRO A 120 -3.49 10.30 -16.59
C PRO A 120 -4.82 9.77 -16.05
N GLY A 121 -5.38 10.45 -15.03
CA GLY A 121 -6.63 10.06 -14.39
C GLY A 121 -6.52 8.92 -13.36
N GLY A 122 -5.33 8.56 -12.88
CA GLY A 122 -5.19 7.46 -11.92
C GLY A 122 -3.76 7.11 -11.51
N ALA A 123 -3.59 5.94 -10.91
CA ALA A 123 -2.27 5.38 -10.60
C ALA A 123 -2.27 3.86 -10.75
N VAL A 124 -1.11 3.26 -11.00
CA VAL A 124 -0.92 1.80 -10.95
C VAL A 124 0.21 1.50 -9.98
N SER A 125 -0.05 0.64 -9.01
CA SER A 125 0.94 0.24 -8.01
C SER A 125 1.24 -1.24 -8.05
N GLY A 126 2.44 -1.61 -7.64
CA GLY A 126 2.89 -2.98 -7.53
C GLY A 126 3.69 -3.21 -6.26
N TYR A 127 3.61 -4.43 -5.75
CA TYR A 127 4.41 -4.94 -4.64
C TYR A 127 4.93 -6.33 -5.00
N LEU A 128 6.19 -6.58 -4.66
CA LEU A 128 6.82 -7.89 -4.79
C LEU A 128 7.65 -8.15 -3.53
N GLY A 129 7.28 -9.15 -2.74
CA GLY A 129 7.90 -9.45 -1.46
C GLY A 129 8.45 -10.86 -1.38
N LEU A 130 9.66 -11.02 -0.86
CA LEU A 130 10.21 -12.33 -0.52
C LEU A 130 10.14 -12.54 0.98
N GLY A 131 9.88 -13.77 1.40
CA GLY A 131 9.76 -14.07 2.81
C GLY A 131 9.31 -15.47 3.13
N PHE A 132 8.62 -15.59 4.26
CA PHE A 132 8.24 -16.88 4.83
C PHE A 132 6.76 -16.89 5.21
N LYS A 133 6.05 -17.94 4.80
CA LYS A 133 4.69 -18.28 5.25
C LYS A 133 4.54 -19.80 5.23
N GLY A 134 4.80 -20.46 6.36
CA GLY A 134 4.89 -21.92 6.42
C GLY A 134 6.01 -22.54 5.55
N GLY A 135 6.95 -21.72 5.08
CA GLY A 135 7.98 -22.05 4.10
C GLY A 135 8.41 -20.80 3.32
N PHE A 136 9.51 -20.88 2.57
CA PHE A 136 9.94 -19.78 1.70
C PHE A 136 8.90 -19.52 0.63
N SER A 137 8.50 -18.27 0.46
CA SER A 137 7.44 -17.89 -0.47
C SER A 137 7.64 -16.48 -1.03
N LEU A 138 7.04 -16.26 -2.20
CA LEU A 138 6.94 -14.98 -2.88
C LEU A 138 5.52 -14.46 -2.68
N ALA A 139 5.39 -13.22 -2.24
CA ALA A 139 4.14 -12.46 -2.21
C ALA A 139 4.17 -11.41 -3.33
N TYR A 140 3.02 -11.13 -3.93
CA TYR A 140 2.90 -10.03 -4.89
C TYR A 140 1.54 -9.36 -4.79
N GLY A 141 1.50 -8.09 -5.17
CA GLY A 141 0.30 -7.27 -5.24
C GLY A 141 0.36 -6.33 -6.44
N LEU A 142 -0.79 -6.09 -7.06
CA LEU A 142 -0.99 -5.07 -8.09
C LEU A 142 -2.21 -4.23 -7.69
N GLY A 143 -2.15 -2.93 -7.85
CA GLY A 143 -3.24 -2.00 -7.54
C GLY A 143 -3.41 -1.02 -8.69
N GLY A 144 -4.63 -0.56 -8.90
CA GLY A 144 -4.99 0.42 -9.92
C GLY A 144 -5.98 1.42 -9.33
N ARG A 145 -5.65 2.70 -9.34
CA ARG A 145 -6.47 3.80 -8.84
C ARG A 145 -7.00 4.61 -10.01
N LEU A 146 -8.26 5.03 -9.96
CA LEU A 146 -8.85 5.98 -10.89
C LEU A 146 -9.32 7.20 -10.11
N TYR A 147 -8.90 8.38 -10.54
CA TYR A 147 -9.29 9.68 -9.98
C TYR A 147 -10.42 10.26 -10.82
N LEU A 148 -11.66 9.95 -10.45
CA LEU A 148 -12.84 10.62 -11.02
C LEU A 148 -13.33 11.62 -9.98
N GLU A 149 -13.54 12.89 -10.31
CA GLU A 149 -14.21 13.78 -9.35
C GLU A 149 -15.70 13.39 -9.24
N PRO A 150 -16.27 13.13 -8.04
CA PRO A 150 -15.73 13.29 -6.68
C PRO A 150 -15.30 11.97 -5.98
N ILE A 151 -15.15 10.86 -6.72
CA ILE A 151 -14.90 9.52 -6.19
C ILE A 151 -13.61 8.96 -6.79
N ALA A 152 -12.60 8.74 -5.96
CA ALA A 152 -11.47 7.92 -6.35
C ALA A 152 -11.71 6.44 -5.99
N LEU A 153 -11.32 5.55 -6.90
CA LEU A 153 -11.53 4.10 -6.80
C LEU A 153 -10.19 3.38 -6.86
N GLU A 154 -9.93 2.44 -5.96
CA GLU A 154 -8.78 1.55 -5.99
C GLU A 154 -9.21 0.10 -6.27
N VAL A 155 -8.63 -0.50 -7.30
CA VAL A 155 -8.84 -1.88 -7.74
C VAL A 155 -7.55 -2.65 -7.60
N GLY A 156 -7.53 -3.68 -6.76
CA GLY A 156 -6.32 -4.45 -6.46
C GLY A 156 -6.42 -5.93 -6.82
N LEU A 157 -5.29 -6.49 -7.23
CA LEU A 157 -4.99 -7.92 -7.31
C LEU A 157 -3.88 -8.25 -6.33
N SER A 158 -3.90 -9.47 -5.81
CA SER A 158 -2.75 -10.02 -5.09
C SER A 158 -2.54 -11.46 -5.52
N ASP A 159 -1.44 -12.04 -5.10
CA ASP A 159 -1.19 -13.49 -5.17
C ASP A 159 -2.31 -14.34 -4.54
N ARG A 160 -3.16 -13.75 -3.70
CA ARG A 160 -4.19 -14.46 -2.94
C ARG A 160 -5.62 -14.11 -3.35
N TYR A 161 -5.84 -12.91 -3.88
CA TYR A 161 -7.15 -12.39 -4.19
C TYR A 161 -7.22 -11.95 -5.66
N PRO A 162 -8.18 -12.48 -6.43
CA PRO A 162 -8.32 -12.22 -7.86
C PRO A 162 -9.02 -10.90 -8.17
N LEU A 163 -9.66 -10.22 -7.20
CA LEU A 163 -10.15 -8.85 -7.36
C LEU A 163 -10.53 -8.21 -6.01
N LYS A 164 -10.13 -6.96 -5.81
CA LYS A 164 -10.48 -6.13 -4.65
C LYS A 164 -10.85 -4.73 -5.09
N VAL A 165 -11.81 -4.08 -4.42
CA VAL A 165 -12.27 -2.72 -4.75
C VAL A 165 -12.45 -1.88 -3.48
N ALA A 166 -11.83 -0.70 -3.41
CA ALA A 166 -12.02 0.30 -2.35
C ALA A 166 -12.39 1.67 -2.90
N LEU A 167 -13.14 2.41 -2.09
CA LEU A 167 -13.33 3.84 -2.26
C LEU A 167 -12.24 4.58 -1.48
N LEU A 168 -11.62 5.55 -2.15
CA LEU A 168 -10.65 6.49 -1.60
C LEU A 168 -11.40 7.74 -1.12
N TYR A 169 -10.82 8.48 -0.16
CA TYR A 169 -11.39 9.69 0.46
C TYR A 169 -12.61 9.48 1.35
N LEU A 170 -12.53 8.52 2.27
CA LEU A 170 -13.48 8.49 3.37
C LEU A 170 -12.99 9.46 4.44
N TRP A 171 -13.50 10.68 4.35
CA TRP A 171 -13.29 11.83 5.24
C TRP A 171 -12.08 12.72 4.93
#